data_AF-A0A090ZPG4-F1
#
_entry.id   AF-A0A090ZPG4-F1
#
_cell.length_a   1.000
_cell.length_b   1.000
_cell.length_c   1.000
_cell.angle_alpha   90.00
_cell.angle_beta   90.00
_cell.angle_gamma   90.00
#
_symmetry.space_group_name_H-M   'P 1'
#
loop_
_entity.id
_entity.type
_entity.pdbx_description
1 polymer ?
#
loop_
_entity_poly.entity_id
_entity_poly.type
_entity_poly.pdbx_seq_one_letter_code
_entity_poly.pdbx_strand_id
1 'polypeptide(L)'
;MPRPESSIWGNILTCAEIALHVYEIIAERGSGIVIDADHAKELLGEEALNIGEQHGDHVYFDDAKSVVPAYELLQNNAITDPEFKERCGSPEQLAKEGKFFAPEYFGSLQAPENTPWGTVTNSQPLHNGLYFLESDGKWQLAVHQTVANHCLSDFAQEHAANHGEYLHYPLDRCAVPVYELSASHPAVMAQVVDEDSLLHTLCVDEPLYVAMHNQHTEEWGHIHDRPAPKTMFLQLQLDQVAEQAHKQEYRTPHAANNPTLITLCTNELEPDDFFEPTEELEL
;
A
#
# COMPACT_ATOMS: atom_id res chain seq x y z
N MET A 1 6.27 37.06 -29.37
CA MET A 1 5.74 37.28 -28.01
C MET A 1 6.12 36.05 -27.19
N PRO A 2 6.67 36.22 -25.97
CA PRO A 2 6.86 35.07 -25.10
C PRO A 2 5.47 34.50 -24.79
N ARG A 3 5.33 33.17 -24.83
CA ARG A 3 4.10 32.52 -24.34
C ARG A 3 3.93 32.94 -22.88
N PRO A 4 2.73 33.35 -22.43
CA PRO A 4 2.50 33.50 -21.01
C PRO A 4 2.81 32.15 -20.35
N GLU A 5 3.63 32.17 -19.31
CA GLU A 5 3.87 31.00 -18.49
C GLU A 5 2.51 30.46 -18.06
N SER A 6 2.21 29.22 -18.43
CA SER A 6 0.97 28.58 -18.02
C SER A 6 1.02 28.45 -16.50
N SER A 7 0.08 29.10 -15.80
CA SER A 7 -0.09 28.97 -14.35
C SER A 7 -0.04 27.50 -13.96
N ILE A 8 0.78 27.18 -12.95
CA ILE A 8 0.90 25.82 -12.39
C ILE A 8 -0.45 25.29 -11.90
N TRP A 9 -1.39 26.18 -11.58
CA TRP A 9 -2.70 25.83 -11.02
C TRP A 9 -3.82 25.81 -12.08
N GLY A 10 -3.53 26.20 -13.34
CA GLY A 10 -4.54 26.37 -14.38
C GLY A 10 -5.39 27.62 -14.16
N ASN A 11 -6.66 27.60 -14.57
CA ASN A 11 -7.58 28.72 -14.30
C ASN A 11 -7.98 28.72 -12.82
N ILE A 12 -7.87 29.89 -12.18
CA ILE A 12 -8.35 30.09 -10.81
C ILE A 12 -9.88 30.11 -10.85
N LEU A 13 -10.48 29.23 -10.05
CA LEU A 13 -11.93 29.12 -9.88
C LEU A 13 -12.39 30.01 -8.71
N THR A 14 -11.62 30.01 -7.62
CA THR A 14 -11.91 30.76 -6.40
C THR A 14 -10.62 31.35 -5.82
N CYS A 15 -10.70 32.58 -5.32
CA CYS A 15 -9.66 33.21 -4.50
C CYS A 15 -10.39 33.94 -3.36
N ALA A 16 -10.18 33.48 -2.13
CA ALA A 16 -10.83 34.01 -0.94
C ALA A 16 -9.78 34.38 0.11
N GLU A 17 -9.90 35.56 0.70
CA GLU A 17 -9.03 35.97 1.79
C GLU A 17 -9.52 35.31 3.10
N ILE A 18 -8.69 34.43 3.67
CA ILE A 18 -9.02 33.65 4.88
C ILE A 18 -8.43 34.24 6.16
N ALA A 19 -7.40 35.07 6.02
CA ALA A 19 -6.81 35.94 7.02
C ALA A 19 -6.16 37.13 6.31
N LEU A 20 -5.77 38.17 7.05
CA LEU A 20 -5.13 39.36 6.49
C LEU A 20 -3.90 38.98 5.65
N HIS A 21 -3.95 39.24 4.33
CA HIS A 21 -2.91 38.87 3.36
C HIS A 21 -2.65 37.36 3.21
N VAL A 22 -3.62 36.53 3.59
CA VAL A 22 -3.62 35.07 3.41
C VAL A 22 -4.83 34.70 2.56
N TYR A 23 -4.57 34.05 1.42
CA TYR A 23 -5.58 33.69 0.45
C TYR A 23 -5.66 32.17 0.29
N GLU A 24 -6.87 31.63 0.41
CA GLU A 24 -7.19 30.31 -0.13
C GLU A 24 -7.45 30.44 -1.62
N ILE A 25 -6.80 29.59 -2.41
CA ILE A 25 -6.99 29.54 -3.86
C ILE A 25 -7.45 28.13 -4.24
N ILE A 26 -8.50 28.06 -5.05
CA ILE A 26 -8.99 26.84 -5.69
C ILE A 26 -8.94 27.05 -7.19
N ALA A 27 -8.31 26.12 -7.91
CA ALA A 27 -8.12 26.20 -9.34
C ALA A 27 -8.43 24.86 -10.01
N GLU A 28 -8.48 24.84 -11.34
CA GLU A 28 -8.78 23.63 -12.12
C GLU A 28 -7.83 22.46 -11.84
N ARG A 29 -6.57 22.75 -11.50
CA ARG A 29 -5.51 21.74 -11.36
C ARG A 29 -4.97 21.62 -9.95
N GLY A 30 -5.59 22.28 -8.97
CA GLY A 30 -5.17 22.19 -7.58
C GLY A 30 -5.77 23.29 -6.70
N SER A 31 -5.51 23.15 -5.41
CA SER A 31 -5.87 24.09 -4.35
C SER A 31 -4.64 24.41 -3.51
N GLY A 32 -4.74 25.41 -2.65
CA GLY A 32 -3.70 25.71 -1.68
C GLY A 32 -3.89 27.05 -0.99
N ILE A 33 -2.86 27.46 -0.25
CA ILE A 33 -2.81 28.71 0.50
C ILE A 33 -1.66 29.56 -0.02
N VAL A 34 -1.93 30.84 -0.25
CA VAL A 34 -0.95 31.83 -0.68
C VAL A 34 -0.89 32.96 0.33
N ILE A 35 0.33 33.29 0.77
CA ILE A 35 0.57 34.33 1.77
C ILE A 35 1.55 35.35 1.20
N ASP A 36 1.29 36.64 1.41
CA ASP A 36 2.28 37.68 1.13
C ASP A 36 3.59 37.39 1.90
N ALA A 37 4.74 37.52 1.26
CA ALA A 37 6.01 37.04 1.80
C ALA A 37 6.48 37.80 3.05
N ASP A 38 6.08 39.07 3.21
CA ASP A 38 6.39 39.81 4.43
C ASP A 38 5.44 39.42 5.56
N HIS A 39 4.16 39.21 5.27
CA HIS A 39 3.20 38.71 6.25
C HIS A 39 3.46 37.26 6.65
N ALA A 40 3.95 36.41 5.75
CA ALA A 40 4.29 35.02 6.04
C ALA A 40 5.34 34.92 7.15
N LYS A 41 6.33 35.82 7.16
CA LYS A 41 7.37 35.86 8.21
C LYS A 41 6.85 36.29 9.58
N GLU A 42 5.73 37.01 9.62
CA GLU A 42 5.07 37.43 10.85
C GLU A 42 4.11 36.36 11.38
N LEU A 43 3.47 35.62 10.47
CA LEU A 43 2.41 34.66 10.78
C LEU A 43 2.93 33.23 10.99
N LEU A 44 4.04 32.86 10.33
CA LEU A 44 4.55 31.50 10.29
C LEU A 44 5.94 31.38 10.92
N GLY A 45 6.23 30.22 11.51
CA GLY A 45 7.55 29.81 11.96
C GLY A 45 8.50 29.52 10.80
N GLU A 46 9.81 29.54 11.08
CA GLU A 46 10.86 29.28 10.08
C GLU A 46 10.72 27.91 9.41
N GLU A 47 10.31 26.87 10.16
CA GLU A 47 10.09 25.53 9.60
C GLU A 47 8.95 25.50 8.58
N ALA A 48 7.83 26.18 8.86
CA ALA A 48 6.72 26.29 7.93
C ALA A 48 7.08 27.09 6.68
N LEU A 49 7.84 28.18 6.83
CA LEU A 49 8.30 28.99 5.69
C LEU A 49 9.18 28.19 4.72
N ASN A 50 10.00 27.26 5.23
CA ASN A 50 10.86 26.43 4.40
C ASN A 50 10.11 25.37 3.58
N ILE A 51 8.85 25.08 3.94
CA ILE A 51 7.99 24.12 3.22
C ILE A 51 7.31 24.79 2.03
N GLY A 52 6.94 26.06 2.20
CA GLY A 52 6.33 26.87 1.16
C GLY A 52 7.30 27.20 0.02
N GLU A 53 6.76 27.36 -1.18
CA GLU A 53 7.52 27.77 -2.36
C GLU A 53 7.39 29.28 -2.55
N GLN A 54 8.51 30.00 -2.53
CA GLN A 54 8.50 31.44 -2.74
C GLN A 54 8.49 31.78 -4.24
N HIS A 55 7.47 32.53 -4.69
CA HIS A 55 7.44 33.12 -6.03
C HIS A 55 7.14 34.62 -5.95
N GLY A 56 8.16 35.44 -6.24
CA GLY A 56 8.08 36.89 -6.09
C GLY A 56 7.80 37.27 -4.63
N ASP A 57 6.78 38.09 -4.44
CA ASP A 57 6.40 38.62 -3.12
C ASP A 57 5.38 37.73 -2.38
N HIS A 58 5.26 36.45 -2.75
CA HIS A 58 4.31 35.51 -2.14
C HIS A 58 4.96 34.16 -1.85
N VAL A 59 4.46 33.48 -0.82
CA VAL A 59 4.79 32.11 -0.45
C VAL A 59 3.57 31.23 -0.73
N TYR A 60 3.78 30.14 -1.46
CA TYR A 60 2.75 29.24 -1.93
C TYR A 60 2.85 27.90 -1.22
N PHE A 61 1.71 27.41 -0.76
CA PHE A 61 1.54 26.08 -0.21
C PHE A 61 0.50 25.38 -1.08
N ASP A 62 0.90 24.33 -1.80
CA ASP A 62 -0.01 23.50 -2.57
C ASP A 62 -0.98 22.73 -1.66
N ASP A 63 -1.88 21.96 -2.26
CA ASP A 63 -2.95 21.26 -1.55
C ASP A 63 -2.41 20.41 -0.39
N ALA A 64 -1.38 19.60 -0.65
CA ALA A 64 -0.75 18.77 0.36
C ALA A 64 -0.09 19.61 1.46
N LYS A 65 0.67 20.63 1.09
CA LYS A 65 1.43 21.44 2.06
C LYS A 65 0.57 22.47 2.79
N SER A 66 -0.64 22.77 2.32
CA SER A 66 -1.54 23.78 2.87
C SER A 66 -1.96 23.50 4.32
N VAL A 67 -1.88 22.24 4.77
CA VAL A 67 -2.11 21.84 6.16
C VAL A 67 -1.17 22.54 7.14
N VAL A 68 0.06 22.87 6.73
CA VAL A 68 1.09 23.51 7.58
C VAL A 68 0.69 24.95 7.94
N PRO A 69 0.50 25.89 6.98
CA PRO A 69 0.05 27.23 7.32
C PRO A 69 -1.35 27.23 7.93
N ALA A 70 -2.27 26.34 7.52
CA ALA A 70 -3.57 26.23 8.16
C ALA A 70 -3.45 25.91 9.67
N TYR A 71 -2.56 24.98 10.03
CA TYR A 71 -2.28 24.62 11.42
C TYR A 71 -1.75 25.80 12.23
N GLU A 72 -0.71 26.49 11.75
CA GLU A 72 -0.11 27.62 12.49
C GLU A 72 -1.07 28.82 12.60
N LEU A 73 -1.76 29.16 11.51
CA LEU A 73 -2.76 30.22 11.51
C LEU A 73 -3.91 29.91 12.48
N LEU A 74 -4.34 28.65 12.57
CA LEU A 74 -5.36 28.23 13.51
C LEU A 74 -4.87 28.31 14.96
N GLN A 75 -3.63 27.85 15.25
CA GLN A 75 -3.03 27.94 16.59
C GLN A 75 -2.88 29.39 17.06
N ASN A 76 -2.49 30.28 16.15
CA ASN A 76 -2.30 31.70 16.43
C ASN A 76 -3.61 32.50 16.41
N ASN A 77 -4.76 31.86 16.16
CA ASN A 77 -6.06 32.50 15.96
C ASN A 77 -6.04 33.61 14.88
N ALA A 78 -5.22 33.44 13.85
CA ALA A 78 -5.07 34.39 12.75
C ALA A 78 -6.16 34.25 11.67
N ILE A 79 -6.83 33.09 11.59
CA ILE A 79 -7.91 32.84 10.63
C ILE A 79 -9.14 33.71 10.95
N THR A 80 -9.53 34.57 10.01
CA THR A 80 -10.71 35.45 10.11
C THR A 80 -11.93 34.90 9.38
N ASP A 81 -11.74 34.03 8.39
CA ASP A 81 -12.86 33.42 7.67
C ASP A 81 -13.49 32.27 8.48
N PRO A 82 -14.78 32.35 8.83
CA PRO A 82 -15.43 31.36 9.69
C PRO A 82 -15.64 30.01 9.01
N GLU A 83 -15.91 29.98 7.69
CA GLU A 83 -16.15 28.74 6.95
C GLU A 83 -14.86 27.92 6.81
N PHE A 84 -13.75 28.59 6.49
CA PHE A 84 -12.41 28.01 6.47
C PHE A 84 -12.00 27.52 7.85
N LYS A 85 -12.24 28.33 8.90
CA LYS A 85 -11.94 27.93 10.28
C LYS A 85 -12.71 26.69 10.72
N GLU A 86 -13.98 26.58 10.35
CA GLU A 86 -14.81 25.40 10.63
C GLU A 86 -14.28 24.16 9.88
N ARG A 87 -13.90 24.31 8.61
CA ARG A 87 -13.28 23.24 7.81
C ARG A 87 -11.96 22.75 8.37
N CYS A 88 -11.13 23.64 8.92
CA CYS A 88 -9.86 23.27 9.55
C CYS A 88 -10.04 22.40 10.81
N GLY A 89 -11.21 22.40 11.44
CA GLY A 89 -11.44 21.66 12.67
C GLY A 89 -10.57 22.14 13.83
N SER A 90 -9.75 21.25 14.40
CA SER A 90 -8.84 21.57 15.51
C SER A 90 -7.35 21.45 15.11
N PRO A 91 -6.44 22.17 15.79
CA PRO A 91 -5.00 22.02 15.54
C PRO A 91 -4.51 20.58 15.69
N GLU A 92 -5.07 19.81 16.63
CA GLU A 92 -4.69 18.41 16.84
C GLU A 92 -5.10 17.53 15.66
N GLN A 93 -6.26 17.80 15.05
CA GLN A 93 -6.71 17.10 13.86
C GLN A 93 -5.80 17.42 12.67
N LEU A 94 -5.51 18.70 12.43
CA LEU A 94 -4.57 19.11 11.38
C LEU A 94 -3.19 18.52 11.60
N ALA A 95 -2.71 18.47 12.84
CA ALA A 95 -1.42 17.85 13.16
C ALA A 95 -1.41 16.33 12.87
N LYS A 96 -2.54 15.64 13.11
CA LYS A 96 -2.68 14.21 12.81
C LYS A 96 -2.69 13.96 11.29
N GLU A 97 -3.47 14.72 10.54
CA GLU A 97 -3.53 14.63 9.08
C GLU A 97 -2.21 15.07 8.42
N GLY A 98 -1.57 16.10 8.99
CA GLY A 98 -0.30 16.64 8.54
C GLY A 98 0.85 15.64 8.58
N LYS A 99 0.79 14.59 9.41
CA LYS A 99 1.78 13.48 9.36
C LYS A 99 1.77 12.72 8.04
N PHE A 100 0.66 12.74 7.31
CA PHE A 100 0.54 12.14 5.99
C PHE A 100 0.97 13.12 4.90
N PHE A 101 0.47 14.36 4.94
CA PHE A 101 0.68 15.34 3.87
C PHE A 101 2.00 16.13 3.94
N ALA A 102 2.49 16.41 5.15
CA ALA A 102 3.73 17.15 5.41
C ALA A 102 4.53 16.51 6.56
N PRO A 103 4.98 15.25 6.42
CA PRO A 103 5.72 14.52 7.46
C PRO A 103 7.02 15.21 7.88
N GLU A 104 7.61 16.05 7.03
CA GLU A 104 8.77 16.89 7.34
C GLU A 104 8.52 17.93 8.43
N TYR A 105 7.25 18.32 8.63
CA TYR A 105 6.83 19.27 9.68
C TYR A 105 6.20 18.54 10.88
N PHE A 106 5.25 17.65 10.62
CA PHE A 106 4.45 17.01 11.68
C PHE A 106 5.05 15.70 12.21
N GLY A 107 6.14 15.24 11.59
CA GLY A 107 6.75 13.94 11.85
C GLY A 107 6.05 12.79 11.12
N SER A 108 6.79 11.71 10.90
CA SER A 108 6.28 10.54 10.17
C SER A 108 5.33 9.67 10.99
N LEU A 109 4.47 8.95 10.29
CA LEU A 109 3.61 7.88 10.81
C LEU A 109 4.48 6.69 11.22
N GLN A 110 4.66 6.49 12.53
CA GLN A 110 5.59 5.50 13.08
C GLN A 110 5.04 4.07 12.99
N ALA A 111 5.91 3.10 12.77
CA ALA A 111 5.56 1.69 12.79
C ALA A 111 4.90 1.29 14.12
N PRO A 112 3.87 0.43 14.10
CA PRO A 112 3.25 -0.04 15.33
C PRO A 112 4.16 -1.05 16.05
N GLU A 113 4.13 -1.05 17.38
CA GLU A 113 4.89 -2.01 18.21
C GLU A 113 4.21 -3.38 18.31
N ASN A 114 2.90 -3.41 18.10
CA ASN A 114 2.07 -4.61 18.19
C ASN A 114 1.19 -4.74 16.96
N THR A 115 0.83 -5.99 16.68
CA THR A 115 -0.04 -6.38 15.58
C THR A 115 -1.18 -7.24 16.16
N PRO A 116 -2.24 -7.53 15.40
CA PRO A 116 -3.30 -8.44 15.85
C PRO A 116 -2.78 -9.81 16.33
N TRP A 117 -1.59 -10.24 15.88
CA TRP A 117 -1.02 -11.56 16.15
C TRP A 117 0.14 -11.53 17.15
N GLY A 118 0.51 -10.36 17.69
CA GLY A 118 1.54 -10.25 18.71
C GLY A 118 2.49 -9.07 18.50
N THR A 119 3.51 -9.02 19.34
CA THR A 119 4.55 -7.98 19.31
C THR A 119 5.41 -8.10 18.05
N VAL A 120 5.73 -6.95 17.46
CA VAL A 120 6.59 -6.87 16.29
C VAL A 120 8.01 -7.29 16.65
N THR A 121 8.53 -8.30 15.95
CA THR A 121 9.91 -8.79 16.10
C THR A 121 10.85 -8.18 15.06
N ASN A 122 10.33 -7.82 13.90
CA ASN A 122 11.09 -7.21 12.81
C ASN A 122 10.21 -6.24 12.01
N SER A 123 10.81 -5.22 11.40
CA SER A 123 10.11 -4.20 10.63
C SER A 123 10.95 -3.76 9.44
N GLN A 124 10.30 -3.71 8.27
CA GLN A 124 10.86 -3.18 7.04
C GLN A 124 9.98 -2.00 6.57
N PRO A 125 10.48 -0.75 6.67
CA PRO A 125 9.76 0.42 6.17
C PRO A 125 9.71 0.40 4.64
N LEU A 126 8.52 0.67 4.08
CA LEU A 126 8.31 0.83 2.64
C LEU A 126 8.15 2.31 2.28
N HIS A 127 7.29 3.00 3.01
CA HIS A 127 7.00 4.42 2.87
C HIS A 127 6.42 4.95 4.19
N ASN A 128 6.22 6.25 4.32
CA ASN A 128 5.56 6.84 5.49
C ASN A 128 4.20 6.17 5.75
N GLY A 129 4.03 5.52 6.90
CA GLY A 129 2.82 4.77 7.25
C GLY A 129 2.65 3.41 6.57
N LEU A 130 3.63 2.91 5.81
CA LEU A 130 3.62 1.62 5.14
C LEU A 130 4.82 0.76 5.57
N TYR A 131 4.53 -0.43 6.11
CA TYR A 131 5.55 -1.32 6.65
C TYR A 131 5.27 -2.78 6.29
N PHE A 132 6.31 -3.57 6.05
CA PHE A 132 6.24 -5.00 6.32
C PHE A 132 6.66 -5.24 7.77
N LEU A 133 5.84 -5.97 8.52
CA LEU A 133 6.09 -6.28 9.92
C LEU A 133 6.12 -7.79 10.12
N GLU A 134 7.06 -8.26 10.92
CA GLU A 134 7.09 -9.63 11.38
C GLU A 134 6.55 -9.72 12.80
N SER A 135 5.64 -10.65 13.03
CA SER A 135 5.14 -11.03 14.36
C SER A 135 4.92 -12.53 14.40
N ASP A 136 5.37 -13.19 15.46
CA ASP A 136 5.27 -14.66 15.62
C ASP A 136 5.84 -15.45 14.41
N GLY A 137 6.94 -14.96 13.83
CA GLY A 137 7.63 -15.57 12.68
C GLY A 137 6.84 -15.50 11.36
N LYS A 138 5.85 -14.61 11.27
CA LYS A 138 5.08 -14.35 10.05
C LYS A 138 5.15 -12.88 9.69
N TRP A 139 5.46 -12.61 8.42
CA TRP A 139 5.41 -11.27 7.85
C TRP A 139 4.00 -10.91 7.40
N GLN A 140 3.73 -9.61 7.40
CA GLN A 140 2.48 -9.01 6.93
C GLN A 140 2.71 -7.57 6.49
N LEU A 141 1.82 -7.06 5.63
CA LEU A 141 1.75 -5.65 5.29
C LEU A 141 0.94 -4.91 6.36
N ALA A 142 1.46 -3.79 6.84
CA ALA A 142 0.76 -2.86 7.71
C ALA A 142 0.61 -1.51 7.00
N VAL A 143 -0.62 -1.01 6.95
CA VAL A 143 -1.01 0.25 6.30
C VAL A 143 -1.66 1.15 7.33
N HIS A 144 -1.10 2.33 7.58
CA HIS A 144 -1.69 3.29 8.49
C HIS A 144 -3.07 3.74 7.97
N GLN A 145 -4.05 3.92 8.86
CA GLN A 145 -5.45 4.25 8.50
C GLN A 145 -5.55 5.49 7.60
N THR A 146 -4.76 6.53 7.87
CA THR A 146 -4.73 7.72 6.99
C THR A 146 -4.32 7.37 5.57
N VAL A 147 -3.29 6.53 5.39
CA VAL A 147 -2.86 6.09 4.05
C VAL A 147 -3.96 5.25 3.41
N ALA A 148 -4.58 4.35 4.16
CA ALA A 148 -5.69 3.53 3.68
C ALA A 148 -6.86 4.40 3.17
N ASN A 149 -7.28 5.42 3.94
CA ASN A 149 -8.38 6.29 3.56
C ASN A 149 -8.14 7.08 2.26
N HIS A 150 -6.89 7.39 1.95
CA HIS A 150 -6.54 8.14 0.73
C HIS A 150 -6.18 7.25 -0.46
N CYS A 151 -5.73 6.03 -0.23
CA CYS A 151 -5.07 5.22 -1.26
C CYS A 151 -5.65 3.82 -1.45
N LEU A 152 -6.50 3.35 -0.53
CA LEU A 152 -7.13 2.03 -0.60
C LEU A 152 -8.64 2.14 -0.81
N SER A 153 -9.19 1.24 -1.61
CA SER A 153 -10.64 1.10 -1.76
C SER A 153 -11.29 0.58 -0.48
N ASP A 154 -12.58 0.85 -0.32
CA ASP A 154 -13.38 0.28 0.77
C ASP A 154 -13.28 -1.26 0.79
N PHE A 155 -13.20 -1.89 -0.39
CA PHE A 155 -13.01 -3.33 -0.52
C PHE A 155 -11.72 -3.79 0.18
N ALA A 156 -10.59 -3.12 -0.08
CA ALA A 156 -9.32 -3.46 0.55
C ALA A 156 -9.40 -3.26 2.08
N GLN A 157 -9.99 -2.17 2.53
CA GLN A 157 -10.08 -1.82 3.95
C GLN A 157 -10.92 -2.80 4.76
N GLU A 158 -12.04 -3.29 4.21
CA GLU A 158 -12.95 -4.24 4.88
C GLU A 158 -12.31 -5.62 5.14
N HIS A 159 -11.34 -6.01 4.34
CA HIS A 159 -10.67 -7.31 4.45
C HIS A 159 -9.45 -7.30 5.39
N ALA A 160 -9.13 -6.14 5.98
CA ALA A 160 -8.00 -5.98 6.87
C ALA A 160 -8.27 -6.45 8.31
N ALA A 161 -7.22 -6.92 8.98
CA ALA A 161 -7.23 -7.04 10.44
C ALA A 161 -6.89 -5.67 11.06
N ASN A 162 -7.88 -5.02 11.67
CA ASN A 162 -7.74 -3.73 12.32
C ASN A 162 -7.03 -3.84 13.68
N HIS A 163 -5.97 -3.06 13.90
CA HIS A 163 -5.33 -2.92 15.21
C HIS A 163 -4.68 -1.55 15.40
N GLY A 164 -5.09 -0.83 16.46
CA GLY A 164 -4.62 0.53 16.69
C GLY A 164 -4.97 1.44 15.51
N GLU A 165 -3.96 2.13 14.97
CA GLU A 165 -4.08 3.02 13.81
C GLU A 165 -3.70 2.33 12.48
N TYR A 166 -3.59 1.00 12.47
CA TYR A 166 -3.10 0.24 11.31
C TYR A 166 -4.10 -0.84 10.85
N LEU A 167 -4.16 -0.99 9.53
CA LEU A 167 -4.75 -2.10 8.81
C LEU A 167 -3.67 -3.13 8.52
N HIS A 168 -3.87 -4.38 8.94
CA HIS A 168 -2.88 -5.44 8.74
C HIS A 168 -3.38 -6.52 7.78
N TYR A 169 -2.50 -6.92 6.86
CA TYR A 169 -2.75 -7.91 5.82
C TYR A 169 -1.65 -8.98 5.83
N PRO A 170 -1.98 -10.23 6.19
CA PRO A 170 -1.09 -11.36 5.98
C PRO A 170 -0.58 -11.41 4.53
N LEU A 171 0.65 -11.88 4.29
CA LEU A 171 1.22 -11.88 2.93
C LEU A 171 0.45 -12.74 1.93
N ASP A 172 -0.32 -13.72 2.39
CA ASP A 172 -1.21 -14.53 1.54
C ASP A 172 -2.55 -13.84 1.24
N ARG A 173 -2.82 -12.67 1.82
CA ARG A 173 -4.05 -11.87 1.67
C ARG A 173 -3.77 -10.39 1.43
N CYS A 174 -2.61 -10.03 0.89
CA CYS A 174 -2.24 -8.64 0.64
C CYS A 174 -2.26 -8.25 -0.84
N ALA A 175 -2.77 -9.10 -1.75
CA ALA A 175 -2.74 -8.85 -3.18
C ALA A 175 -3.46 -7.54 -3.56
N VAL A 176 -4.68 -7.32 -3.06
CA VAL A 176 -5.47 -6.10 -3.31
C VAL A 176 -4.75 -4.83 -2.83
N PRO A 177 -4.37 -4.69 -1.53
CA PRO A 177 -3.71 -3.47 -1.09
C PRO A 177 -2.33 -3.27 -1.73
N VAL A 178 -1.59 -4.33 -2.04
CA VAL A 178 -0.32 -4.20 -2.77
C VAL A 178 -0.55 -3.65 -4.18
N TYR A 179 -1.55 -4.16 -4.91
CA TYR A 179 -1.89 -3.65 -6.24
C TYR A 179 -2.33 -2.18 -6.21
N GLU A 180 -3.25 -1.82 -5.32
CA GLU A 180 -3.76 -0.44 -5.21
C GLU A 180 -2.66 0.55 -4.79
N LEU A 181 -1.86 0.20 -3.78
CA LEU A 181 -0.77 1.06 -3.32
C LEU A 181 0.32 1.22 -4.38
N SER A 182 0.55 0.21 -5.23
CA SER A 182 1.59 0.27 -6.26
C SER A 182 1.35 1.39 -7.29
N ALA A 183 0.10 1.84 -7.46
CA ALA A 183 -0.24 2.94 -8.36
C ALA A 183 0.26 4.32 -7.85
N SER A 184 0.34 4.49 -6.53
CA SER A 184 0.69 5.77 -5.88
C SER A 184 2.01 5.74 -5.10
N HIS A 185 2.50 4.54 -4.76
CA HIS A 185 3.70 4.33 -3.94
C HIS A 185 4.73 3.48 -4.69
N PRO A 186 5.69 4.10 -5.39
CA PRO A 186 6.71 3.37 -6.15
C PRO A 186 7.53 2.40 -5.32
N ALA A 187 7.71 2.68 -4.02
CA ALA A 187 8.41 1.79 -3.10
C ALA A 187 7.67 0.46 -2.86
N VAL A 188 6.34 0.43 -2.95
CA VAL A 188 5.52 -0.79 -2.86
C VAL A 188 5.64 -1.57 -4.17
N MET A 189 5.52 -0.89 -5.31
CA MET A 189 5.72 -1.50 -6.63
C MET A 189 7.08 -2.18 -6.75
N ALA A 190 8.13 -1.54 -6.20
CA ALA A 190 9.48 -2.11 -6.20
C ALA A 190 9.63 -3.40 -5.38
N GLN A 191 8.67 -3.75 -4.53
CA GLN A 191 8.65 -5.03 -3.80
C GLN A 191 8.03 -6.16 -4.61
N VAL A 192 7.29 -5.84 -5.68
CA VAL A 192 6.65 -6.83 -6.55
C VAL A 192 7.71 -7.42 -7.48
N VAL A 193 8.08 -8.68 -7.23
CA VAL A 193 9.10 -9.41 -8.01
C VAL A 193 8.51 -10.18 -9.19
N ASP A 194 7.20 -10.45 -9.15
CA ASP A 194 6.48 -11.15 -10.22
C ASP A 194 5.05 -10.57 -10.35
N GLU A 195 4.85 -9.74 -11.37
CA GLU A 195 3.55 -9.12 -11.65
C GLU A 195 2.52 -10.14 -12.13
N ASP A 196 2.92 -11.15 -12.91
CA ASP A 196 1.99 -12.19 -13.37
C ASP A 196 1.44 -12.98 -12.18
N SER A 197 2.27 -13.30 -11.18
CA SER A 197 1.84 -13.91 -9.91
C SER A 197 0.84 -13.02 -9.15
N LEU A 198 1.06 -11.70 -9.11
CA LEU A 198 0.14 -10.77 -8.45
C LEU A 198 -1.23 -10.75 -9.15
N LEU A 199 -1.24 -10.57 -10.48
CA LEU A 199 -2.46 -10.52 -11.27
C LEU A 199 -3.21 -11.85 -11.23
N HIS A 200 -2.51 -12.98 -11.31
CA HIS A 200 -3.11 -14.30 -11.15
C HIS A 200 -3.76 -14.47 -9.78
N THR A 201 -3.05 -14.04 -8.71
CA THR A 201 -3.57 -14.11 -7.34
C THR A 201 -4.85 -13.29 -7.21
N LEU A 202 -4.88 -12.07 -7.75
CA LEU A 202 -6.10 -11.23 -7.77
C LEU A 202 -7.25 -11.91 -8.52
N CYS A 203 -7.00 -12.46 -9.71
CA CYS A 203 -8.05 -13.09 -10.51
C CYS A 203 -8.63 -14.35 -9.87
N VAL A 204 -7.80 -15.14 -9.19
CA VAL A 204 -8.25 -16.41 -8.59
C VAL A 204 -8.84 -16.21 -7.21
N ASP A 205 -8.19 -15.43 -6.35
CA ASP A 205 -8.58 -15.30 -4.94
C ASP A 205 -9.55 -14.14 -4.70
N GLU A 206 -9.52 -13.10 -5.55
CA GLU A 206 -10.33 -11.88 -5.40
C GLU A 206 -11.14 -11.52 -6.67
N PRO A 207 -11.92 -12.47 -7.25
CA PRO A 207 -12.63 -12.25 -8.51
C PRO A 207 -13.68 -11.14 -8.44
N LEU A 208 -14.26 -10.88 -7.24
CA LEU A 208 -15.21 -9.79 -7.04
C LEU A 208 -14.53 -8.42 -7.14
N TYR A 209 -13.36 -8.27 -6.52
CA TYR A 209 -12.55 -7.07 -6.64
C TYR A 209 -12.18 -6.81 -8.11
N VAL A 210 -11.69 -7.83 -8.81
CA VAL A 210 -11.31 -7.72 -10.23
C VAL A 210 -12.50 -7.29 -11.09
N ALA A 211 -13.68 -7.88 -10.87
CA ALA A 211 -14.89 -7.48 -11.60
C ALA A 211 -15.29 -6.03 -11.31
N MET A 212 -15.21 -5.57 -10.06
CA MET A 212 -15.52 -4.20 -9.67
C MET A 212 -14.50 -3.21 -10.24
N HIS A 213 -13.21 -3.50 -10.15
CA HIS A 213 -12.13 -2.66 -10.69
C HIS A 213 -12.27 -2.48 -12.20
N ASN A 214 -12.45 -3.57 -12.94
CA ASN A 214 -12.59 -3.53 -14.40
C ASN A 214 -13.87 -2.81 -14.86
N GLN A 215 -14.90 -2.69 -14.01
CA GLN A 215 -16.09 -1.90 -14.36
C GLN A 215 -15.84 -0.38 -14.30
N HIS A 216 -14.86 0.06 -13.52
CA HIS A 216 -14.58 1.47 -13.27
C HIS A 216 -13.27 1.95 -13.89
N THR A 217 -12.56 1.08 -14.61
CA THR A 217 -11.32 1.39 -15.31
C THR A 217 -11.48 1.25 -16.81
N GLU A 218 -10.62 1.95 -17.56
CA GLU A 218 -10.54 1.77 -19.00
C GLU A 218 -9.88 0.42 -19.34
N GLU A 219 -10.05 -0.05 -20.58
CA GLU A 219 -9.57 -1.38 -21.01
C GLU A 219 -8.07 -1.60 -20.76
N TRP A 220 -7.24 -0.56 -20.88
CA TRP A 220 -5.80 -0.65 -20.60
C TRP A 220 -5.46 -0.82 -19.12
N GLY A 221 -6.38 -0.44 -18.22
CA GLY A 221 -6.25 -0.58 -16.77
C GLY A 221 -6.93 -1.82 -16.21
N HIS A 222 -7.54 -2.65 -17.06
CA HIS A 222 -8.19 -3.89 -16.64
C HIS A 222 -7.17 -4.89 -16.09
N ILE A 223 -7.56 -5.55 -15.00
CA ILE A 223 -6.87 -6.70 -14.45
C ILE A 223 -7.30 -7.93 -15.25
N HIS A 224 -6.31 -8.60 -15.85
CA HIS A 224 -6.50 -9.82 -16.62
C HIS A 224 -5.70 -10.96 -16.01
N ASP A 225 -6.25 -12.17 -16.08
CA ASP A 225 -5.58 -13.36 -15.59
C ASP A 225 -4.30 -13.63 -16.39
N ARG A 226 -3.21 -13.90 -15.68
CA ARG A 226 -1.87 -14.22 -16.18
C ARG A 226 -1.41 -15.50 -15.49
N PRO A 227 -1.62 -16.69 -16.06
CA PRO A 227 -1.36 -17.95 -15.36
C PRO A 227 0.06 -18.02 -14.76
N ALA A 228 0.15 -18.06 -13.43
CA ALA A 228 1.40 -18.07 -12.65
C ALA A 228 1.16 -18.73 -11.28
N PRO A 229 2.20 -19.10 -10.51
CA PRO A 229 1.99 -19.53 -9.12
C PRO A 229 1.36 -18.40 -8.29
N LYS A 230 0.32 -18.70 -7.51
CA LYS A 230 -0.30 -17.72 -6.59
C LYS A 230 0.63 -17.38 -5.43
N THR A 231 0.48 -16.17 -4.90
CA THR A 231 1.16 -15.74 -3.66
C THR A 231 2.69 -15.86 -3.74
N MET A 232 3.26 -15.55 -4.91
CA MET A 232 4.70 -15.59 -5.19
C MET A 232 5.17 -14.27 -5.83
N PHE A 233 4.48 -13.18 -5.53
CA PHE A 233 4.70 -11.86 -6.13
C PHE A 233 5.58 -10.94 -5.27
N LEU A 234 5.86 -11.28 -4.01
CA LEU A 234 6.80 -10.55 -3.14
C LEU A 234 8.00 -11.42 -2.80
N GLN A 235 9.18 -10.82 -2.68
CA GLN A 235 10.38 -11.53 -2.20
C GLN A 235 10.15 -12.17 -0.82
N LEU A 236 9.46 -11.47 0.09
CA LEU A 236 9.13 -12.00 1.42
C LEU A 236 8.25 -13.26 1.37
N GLN A 237 7.38 -13.41 0.36
CA GLN A 237 6.60 -14.63 0.19
C GLN A 237 7.50 -15.81 -0.22
N LEU A 238 8.43 -15.58 -1.16
CA LEU A 238 9.40 -16.58 -1.60
C LEU A 238 10.27 -17.06 -0.43
N ASP A 239 10.76 -16.11 0.37
CA ASP A 239 11.61 -16.39 1.53
C ASP A 239 10.86 -17.22 2.59
N GLN A 240 9.60 -16.88 2.88
CA GLN A 240 8.76 -17.64 3.81
C GLN A 240 8.55 -19.09 3.34
N VAL A 241 8.32 -19.31 2.06
CA VAL A 241 8.14 -20.66 1.50
C VAL A 241 9.44 -21.46 1.59
N ALA A 242 10.58 -20.85 1.26
CA ALA A 242 11.89 -21.49 1.38
C ALA A 242 12.20 -21.90 2.83
N GLU A 243 11.92 -21.02 3.81
CA GLU A 243 12.10 -21.35 5.23
C GLU A 243 11.19 -22.49 5.70
N GLN A 244 9.93 -22.52 5.24
CA GLN A 244 9.00 -23.59 5.59
C GLN A 244 9.45 -24.94 5.00
N ALA A 245 9.92 -24.96 3.76
CA ALA A 245 10.46 -26.15 3.12
C ALA A 245 11.67 -26.70 3.89
N HIS A 246 12.62 -25.83 4.28
CA HIS A 246 13.76 -26.24 5.09
C HIS A 246 13.33 -26.79 6.46
N LYS A 247 12.40 -26.14 7.17
CA LYS A 247 11.89 -26.64 8.47
C LYS A 247 11.19 -28.00 8.34
N GLN A 248 10.59 -28.30 7.20
CA GLN A 248 9.97 -29.60 6.92
C GLN A 248 11.00 -30.70 6.63
N GLU A 249 12.06 -30.41 5.85
CA GLU A 249 13.15 -31.36 5.57
C GLU A 249 13.85 -31.83 6.86
N TYR A 250 14.07 -30.93 7.82
CA TYR A 250 14.67 -31.27 9.12
C TYR A 250 13.70 -31.93 10.12
N ARG A 251 12.39 -31.93 9.87
CA ARG A 251 11.38 -32.61 10.70
C ARG A 251 11.07 -34.03 10.27
N THR A 252 11.48 -34.44 9.06
CA THR A 252 11.44 -35.85 8.65
C THR A 252 12.49 -36.65 9.42
N PRO A 253 12.13 -37.58 10.32
CA PRO A 253 13.13 -38.46 10.91
C PRO A 253 13.69 -39.35 9.80
N HIS A 254 15.01 -39.38 9.66
CA HIS A 254 15.70 -40.40 8.87
C HIS A 254 15.25 -41.78 9.37
N ALA A 255 14.37 -42.43 8.62
CA ALA A 255 14.12 -43.85 8.77
C ALA A 255 15.46 -44.57 8.56
N ALA A 256 15.88 -45.30 9.59
CA ALA A 256 17.16 -45.99 9.64
C ALA A 256 17.37 -46.90 8.43
N ASN A 257 18.43 -46.64 7.67
CA ASN A 257 19.01 -47.62 6.76
C ASN A 257 19.64 -48.76 7.58
N ASN A 258 18.88 -49.83 7.80
CA ASN A 258 19.42 -51.14 8.17
C ASN A 258 19.51 -52.00 6.90
N PRO A 259 20.69 -52.26 6.32
CA PRO A 259 20.83 -53.24 5.26
C PRO A 259 20.94 -54.63 5.89
N THR A 260 19.83 -55.35 5.99
CA THR A 260 19.88 -56.78 6.31
C THR A 260 19.79 -57.57 5.02
N LEU A 261 20.87 -58.30 4.74
CA LEU A 261 21.04 -59.31 3.70
C LEU A 261 19.75 -60.11 3.39
N ILE A 262 19.33 -60.10 2.13
CA ILE A 262 18.58 -61.22 1.54
C ILE A 262 19.40 -61.73 0.37
N THR A 263 19.96 -62.92 0.60
CA THR A 263 20.74 -63.71 -0.35
C THR A 263 19.83 -64.27 -1.44
N LEU A 264 20.29 -64.12 -2.68
CA LEU A 264 19.73 -64.68 -3.91
C LEU A 264 19.68 -66.21 -3.89
N CYS A 265 18.56 -66.78 -4.30
CA CYS A 265 18.50 -68.05 -5.04
C CYS A 265 17.53 -67.86 -6.21
N THR A 266 18.09 -67.77 -7.41
CA THR A 266 17.41 -67.88 -8.71
C THR A 266 17.71 -69.23 -9.32
N ASN A 267 16.69 -69.84 -9.95
CA ASN A 267 16.66 -70.82 -11.05
C ASN A 267 15.26 -71.48 -11.01
N GLU A 268 14.43 -71.61 -12.05
CA GLU A 268 14.61 -71.69 -13.52
C GLU A 268 13.22 -71.59 -14.22
N LEU A 269 13.20 -71.09 -15.47
CA LEU A 269 12.50 -71.55 -16.72
C LEU A 269 11.04 -72.08 -16.63
N GLU A 270 10.05 -71.80 -17.49
CA GLU A 270 9.83 -71.20 -18.83
C GLU A 270 8.29 -70.93 -19.00
N PRO A 271 7.83 -70.22 -20.05
CA PRO A 271 6.44 -69.77 -20.25
C PRO A 271 5.63 -70.73 -21.14
N ASP A 272 4.29 -70.78 -21.03
CA ASP A 272 3.40 -71.19 -22.14
C ASP A 272 1.90 -70.89 -21.88
N ASP A 273 1.25 -70.51 -22.98
CA ASP A 273 -0.18 -70.59 -23.36
C ASP A 273 -1.22 -69.68 -22.66
N PHE A 274 -1.74 -68.62 -23.29
CA PHE A 274 -2.58 -68.56 -24.50
C PHE A 274 -3.99 -69.19 -24.30
N PHE A 275 -5.00 -68.36 -24.01
CA PHE A 275 -6.26 -68.23 -24.78
C PHE A 275 -7.28 -67.33 -24.05
N GLU A 276 -7.72 -66.26 -24.74
CA GLU A 276 -9.01 -65.58 -24.51
C GLU A 276 -10.15 -66.38 -25.19
N PRO A 277 -11.34 -66.50 -24.61
CA PRO A 277 -12.54 -66.83 -25.38
C PRO A 277 -13.26 -65.57 -25.84
N THR A 278 -13.50 -65.56 -27.15
CA THR A 278 -14.24 -64.58 -27.94
C THR A 278 -15.74 -64.64 -27.68
N GLU A 279 -16.41 -63.54 -27.98
CA GLU A 279 -17.87 -63.38 -28.01
C GLU A 279 -18.57 -64.43 -28.90
N GLU A 280 -19.69 -64.98 -28.42
CA GLU A 280 -20.76 -65.49 -29.30
C GLU A 280 -22.10 -64.83 -28.93
N LEU A 281 -22.64 -64.14 -29.94
CA LEU A 281 -24.03 -63.73 -30.09
C LEU A 281 -24.95 -64.96 -30.14
N GLU A 282 -26.15 -64.85 -29.55
CA GLU A 282 -27.45 -64.99 -30.24
C GLU A 282 -28.60 -65.09 -29.21
N LEU A 283 -29.44 -64.04 -29.14
CA LEU A 283 -30.87 -64.06 -29.47
C LEU A 283 -31.48 -62.66 -29.34
#